data_AF-A0A966K6M1-F1
#
_entry.id   AF-A0A966K6M1-F1
#
_cell.length_a   1.000
_cell.length_b   1.000
_cell.length_c   1.000
_cell.angle_alpha   90.00
_cell.angle_beta   90.00
_cell.angle_gamma   90.00
#
_symmetry.space_group_name_H-M   'P 1'
#
loop_
_entity.id
_entity.type
_entity.pdbx_description
1 polymer ?
#
loop_
_entity_poly.entity_id
_entity_poly.type
_entity_poly.pdbx_seq_one_letter_code
_entity_poly.pdbx_strand_id
1 'polypeptide(L)' 'MKKTKAENKFAKVMREFYAGTLKSSSGAKVTSRAQAMAIAASESNMKPKKRKPAAKKKR' A
#
# COMPACT_ATOMS: atom_id res chain seq x y z
N MET A 1 -10.86 -17.88 10.00
CA MET A 1 -9.59 -17.69 9.25
C MET A 1 -8.71 -16.70 10.00
N LYS A 2 -7.46 -17.03 10.30
CA LYS A 2 -6.51 -16.08 10.92
C LYS A 2 -6.00 -15.11 9.85
N LYS A 3 -6.26 -13.81 10.03
CA LYS A 3 -5.66 -12.77 9.19
C LYS A 3 -4.16 -12.76 9.39
N THR A 4 -3.42 -12.66 8.29
CA THR A 4 -1.98 -12.48 8.30
C THR A 4 -1.61 -11.11 8.88
N LYS A 5 -0.40 -10.98 9.40
CA LYS A 5 0.11 -9.69 9.92
C LYS A 5 0.06 -8.59 8.84
N ALA A 6 0.27 -8.97 7.57
CA ALA A 6 0.17 -8.07 6.43
C ALA A 6 -1.26 -7.55 6.23
N GLU A 7 -2.26 -8.44 6.25
CA GLU A 7 -3.67 -8.06 6.14
C GLU A 7 -4.13 -7.16 7.30
N ASN A 8 -3.64 -7.40 8.51
CA ASN A 8 -3.96 -6.56 9.66
C ASN A 8 -3.42 -5.13 9.49
N LYS A 9 -2.19 -4.98 9.00
CA LYS A 9 -1.61 -3.66 8.69
C LYS A 9 -2.36 -2.99 7.55
N PHE A 10 -2.68 -3.73 6.50
CA PHE A 10 -3.45 -3.22 5.37
C PHE A 10 -4.82 -2.69 5.83
N ALA A 11 -5.54 -3.49 6.63
CA ALA A 11 -6.84 -3.12 7.16
C ALA A 11 -6.75 -1.89 8.08
N LYS A 12 -5.68 -1.75 8.88
CA LYS A 12 -5.45 -0.59 9.73
C LYS A 12 -5.35 0.70 8.92
N VAL A 13 -4.48 0.73 7.91
CA VAL A 13 -4.29 1.91 7.04
C VAL A 13 -5.58 2.27 6.31
N MET A 14 -6.28 1.26 5.77
CA MET A 14 -7.55 1.51 5.10
C MET A 14 -8.63 2.04 6.06
N ARG A 15 -8.64 1.60 7.32
CA ARG A 15 -9.54 2.15 8.34
C ARG A 15 -9.24 3.61 8.64
N GLU A 16 -7.96 3.98 8.74
CA GLU A 16 -7.53 5.38 8.94
C GLU A 16 -7.86 6.26 7.71
N PHE A 17 -7.78 5.70 6.50
CA PHE A 17 -8.23 6.38 5.29
C PHE A 17 -9.74 6.65 5.31
N TYR A 18 -10.57 5.64 5.58
CA TYR A 18 -12.02 5.83 5.67
C TYR A 18 -12.43 6.72 6.85
N ALA A 19 -11.63 6.78 7.91
CA ALA A 19 -11.81 7.72 9.01
C ALA A 19 -11.34 9.16 8.68
N GLY A 20 -10.68 9.38 7.53
CA GLY A 20 -10.17 10.70 7.13
C GLY A 20 -8.96 11.19 7.93
N THR A 21 -8.28 10.29 8.66
CA THR A 21 -7.13 10.60 9.51
C THR A 21 -5.79 10.21 8.88
N LEU A 22 -5.80 9.42 7.80
CA LEU A 22 -4.58 9.02 7.10
C LEU A 22 -3.86 10.23 6.49
N LYS A 23 -2.57 10.37 6.81
CA LYS A 23 -1.68 11.41 6.30
C LYS A 23 -0.59 10.82 5.40
N SER A 24 -0.20 11.58 4.38
CA SER A 24 1.00 11.31 3.59
C SER A 24 2.26 11.64 4.39
N SER A 25 3.41 11.24 3.86
CA SER A 25 4.72 11.64 4.39
C SER A 25 4.94 13.16 4.45
N SER A 26 4.24 13.92 3.60
CA SER A 26 4.24 15.39 3.61
C SER A 26 3.28 16.00 4.65
N GLY A 27 2.57 15.19 5.42
CA GLY A 27 1.59 15.65 6.43
C GLY A 27 0.20 16.01 5.87
N ALA A 28 0.03 15.99 4.55
CA ALA A 28 -1.25 16.23 3.89
C ALA A 28 -2.21 15.04 4.07
N LYS A 29 -3.52 15.29 4.10
CA LYS A 29 -4.52 14.21 4.16
C LYS A 29 -4.53 13.41 2.86
N VAL A 30 -4.59 12.10 2.97
CA VAL A 30 -4.75 11.21 1.82
C VAL A 30 -6.23 11.20 1.42
N THR A 31 -6.54 11.72 0.24
CA THR A 31 -7.91 11.78 -0.30
C THR A 31 -8.17 10.70 -1.34
N SER A 32 -7.11 10.25 -2.03
CA SER A 32 -7.23 9.23 -3.06
C SER A 32 -7.13 7.82 -2.48
N ARG A 33 -8.14 6.98 -2.78
CA ARG A 33 -8.15 5.56 -2.37
C ARG A 33 -6.96 4.79 -2.95
N ALA A 34 -6.53 5.12 -4.17
CA ALA A 34 -5.35 4.50 -4.79
C ALA A 34 -4.07 4.81 -4.00
N GLN A 35 -3.93 6.05 -3.51
CA GLN A 35 -2.80 6.44 -2.68
C GLN A 35 -2.83 5.72 -1.32
N ALA A 36 -4.00 5.60 -0.69
CA ALA A 36 -4.16 4.82 0.54
C ALA A 36 -3.78 3.35 0.35
N MET A 37 -4.18 2.73 -0.76
CA MET A 37 -3.78 1.35 -1.09
C MET A 37 -2.27 1.21 -1.26
N ALA A 38 -1.60 2.18 -1.89
CA ALA A 38 -0.15 2.16 -2.07
C ALA A 38 0.59 2.23 -0.71
N ILE A 39 0.12 3.08 0.20
CA ILE A 39 0.65 3.17 1.57
C ILE A 39 0.40 1.85 2.31
N ALA A 40 -0.83 1.33 2.26
CA ALA A 40 -1.21 0.08 2.91
C ALA A 40 -0.39 -1.12 2.40
N ALA A 41 -0.14 -1.19 1.09
CA ALA A 41 0.72 -2.21 0.48
C ALA A 41 2.18 -2.08 0.93
N SER A 42 2.68 -0.85 1.02
CA SER A 42 4.05 -0.57 1.47
C SER A 42 4.24 -0.91 2.95
N GLU A 43 3.25 -0.58 3.81
CA GLU A 43 3.31 -0.81 5.25
C GLU A 43 3.07 -2.28 5.63
N SER A 44 2.24 -2.99 4.86
CA SER A 44 2.04 -4.44 5.00
C SER A 44 3.22 -5.28 4.51
N ASN A 45 4.26 -4.65 3.95
CA ASN A 45 5.38 -5.32 3.29
C ASN A 45 4.91 -6.37 2.27
N MET A 46 3.76 -6.09 1.62
CA MET A 46 3.29 -6.87 0.49
C MET A 46 4.29 -6.65 -0.64
N LYS A 47 5.30 -7.52 -0.70
CA LYS A 47 6.32 -7.47 -1.74
C LYS A 47 5.58 -7.50 -3.08
N PRO A 48 5.69 -6.47 -3.93
CA PRO A 48 5.25 -6.62 -5.31
C PRO A 48 5.99 -7.83 -5.85
N LYS A 49 5.26 -8.83 -6.39
CA LYS A 49 5.89 -9.92 -7.14
C LYS A 49 6.81 -9.22 -8.14
N LYS A 50 8.13 -9.32 -7.94
CA LYS A 50 9.12 -8.73 -8.84
C LYS A 50 8.73 -9.21 -10.24
N ARG A 51 8.17 -8.32 -11.07
CA ARG A 51 8.07 -8.60 -12.49
C ARG A 51 9.54 -8.74 -12.90
N LYS A 52 9.97 -9.96 -13.23
CA LYS A 52 11.30 -10.19 -13.79
C LYS A 52 11.47 -9.11 -14.88
N PRO A 53 12.52 -8.28 -14.85
CA PRO A 53 12.68 -7.28 -15.89
C PRO A 53 12.60 -8.02 -17.22
N ALA A 54 11.61 -7.68 -18.03
CA ALA A 54 11.54 -8.19 -19.39
C ALA A 54 12.89 -7.82 -20.01
N ALA A 55 13.68 -8.83 -20.34
CA ALA A 55 15.04 -8.67 -20.80
C ALA A 55 15.06 -7.54 -21.85
N LYS A 56 15.87 -6.51 -21.61
CA LYS A 56 16.14 -5.44 -22.56
C LYS A 56 16.54 -6.10 -23.89
N LYS A 57 15.59 -6.25 -24.81
CA LYS A 57 15.87 -6.61 -26.19
C LYS A 57 16.49 -5.35 -26.81
N LYS A 58 17.83 -5.28 -26.77
CA LYS A 58 18.61 -4.36 -27.61
C LYS A 58 18.04 -4.45 -29.04
N ARG A 59 17.55 -3.33 -29.54
CA ARG A 59 17.42 -3.04 -30.98
C ARG A 59 17.87 -1.61 -31.16
#